data_AF-A0A0V7Z7R9-F1
#
_entry.id   AF-A0A0V7Z7R9-F1
#
_cell.length_a   1.000
_cell.length_b   1.000
_cell.length_c   1.000
_cell.angle_alpha   90.00
_cell.angle_beta   90.00
_cell.angle_gamma   90.00
#
_symmetry.space_group_name_H-M   'P 1'
#
loop_
_entity.id
_entity.type
_entity.pdbx_description
1 polymer ?
#
loop_
_entity_poly.entity_id
_entity_poly.type
_entity_poly.pdbx_seq_one_letter_code
_entity_poly.pdbx_strand_id
1 'polypeptide(L)'
;MVIGRDYMLKKPSGPSVSKHFLHTQLVPRAVNISGALEVALSRASARTGIRPAVILAGIAAAAVMTVFRLRQSHAGAVERRM
;
A
#
# COMPACT_ATOMS: atom_id res chain seq x y z
N MET A 1 -10.70 -16.90 -14.08
CA MET A 1 -11.69 -16.37 -15.04
C MET A 1 -11.03 -16.37 -16.41
N VAL A 2 -11.41 -17.29 -17.29
CA VAL A 2 -10.86 -17.37 -18.65
C VAL A 2 -11.64 -16.39 -19.53
N ILE A 3 -10.95 -15.48 -20.21
CA ILE A 3 -11.60 -14.46 -21.04
C ILE A 3 -11.97 -15.11 -22.38
N GLY A 4 -13.27 -15.38 -22.59
CA GLY A 4 -13.80 -15.97 -23.83
C GLY A 4 -14.02 -14.94 -24.94
N ARG A 5 -14.16 -15.41 -26.19
CA ARG A 5 -14.40 -14.59 -27.40
C ARG A 5 -15.61 -13.65 -27.26
N ASP A 6 -16.59 -14.09 -26.49
CA ASP A 6 -17.87 -13.40 -26.24
C ASP A 6 -17.67 -12.11 -25.41
N TYR A 7 -16.57 -12.02 -24.65
CA TYR A 7 -16.22 -10.84 -23.85
C TYR A 7 -15.94 -9.60 -24.72
N MET A 8 -15.53 -9.79 -25.99
CA MET A 8 -15.33 -8.69 -26.94
C MET A 8 -16.62 -8.24 -27.65
N LEU A 9 -17.66 -9.08 -27.65
CA LEU A 9 -18.91 -8.81 -28.37
C LEU A 9 -20.01 -8.25 -27.47
N LYS A 10 -20.01 -8.60 -26.18
CA LYS A 10 -21.03 -8.13 -25.24
C LYS A 10 -20.40 -7.77 -23.90
N LYS A 11 -20.44 -6.47 -23.58
CA LYS A 11 -19.98 -5.98 -22.29
C LYS A 11 -20.93 -6.50 -21.20
N PRO A 12 -20.42 -7.11 -20.12
CA PRO A 12 -21.28 -7.52 -19.00
C PRO A 12 -21.99 -6.30 -18.40
N SER A 13 -23.21 -6.50 -17.90
CA SER A 13 -24.11 -5.45 -17.41
C SER A 13 -23.62 -4.72 -16.15
N GLY A 14 -22.51 -5.16 -15.55
CA GLY A 14 -21.94 -4.55 -14.35
C GLY A 14 -20.42 -4.74 -14.24
N PRO A 15 -19.77 -3.99 -13.33
CA PRO A 15 -18.35 -4.17 -13.04
C PRO A 15 -18.10 -5.56 -12.43
N SER A 16 -16.98 -6.18 -12.79
CA SER A 16 -16.53 -7.38 -12.09
C SER A 16 -16.28 -7.07 -10.61
N VAL A 17 -16.42 -8.07 -9.73
CA VAL A 17 -16.21 -7.92 -8.28
C VAL A 17 -14.87 -7.24 -7.96
N SER A 18 -13.80 -7.66 -8.64
CA SER A 18 -12.47 -7.07 -8.48
C SER A 18 -12.44 -5.59 -8.89
N LYS A 19 -13.08 -5.22 -10.00
CA LYS A 19 -13.13 -3.81 -10.44
C LYS A 19 -13.95 -2.96 -9.47
N HIS A 20 -15.09 -3.47 -9.00
CA HIS A 20 -15.90 -2.77 -8.02
C HIS A 20 -15.14 -2.52 -6.73
N PHE A 21 -14.44 -3.54 -6.20
CA PHE A 21 -13.63 -3.42 -4.99
C PHE A 21 -12.51 -2.38 -5.14
N LEU A 22 -11.76 -2.42 -6.25
CA LEU A 22 -10.69 -1.47 -6.51
C LEU A 22 -11.20 -0.02 -6.53
N HIS A 23 -12.27 0.24 -7.26
CA HIS A 23 -12.80 1.59 -7.44
C HIS A 23 -13.50 2.15 -6.21
N THR A 24 -14.16 1.30 -5.41
CA THR A 24 -14.99 1.79 -4.28
C THR A 24 -14.29 1.76 -2.94
N GLN A 25 -13.32 0.85 -2.75
CA GLN A 25 -12.67 0.67 -1.45
C GLN A 25 -11.19 0.97 -1.51
N LEU A 26 -10.46 0.33 -2.43
CA LEU A 26 -9.01 0.40 -2.42
C LEU A 26 -8.50 1.78 -2.84
N VAL A 27 -8.98 2.30 -3.98
CA VAL A 27 -8.54 3.58 -4.51
C VAL A 27 -8.89 4.74 -3.57
N PRO A 28 -10.14 4.88 -3.07
CA PRO A 28 -10.46 5.98 -2.15
C PRO A 28 -9.65 5.93 -0.85
N ARG A 29 -9.43 4.74 -0.29
CA ARG A 29 -8.59 4.60 0.91
C ARG A 29 -7.15 5.00 0.64
N ALA A 30 -6.57 4.55 -0.46
CA ALA A 30 -5.20 4.89 -0.82
C ALA A 30 -5.02 6.40 -0.99
N VAL A 31 -5.94 7.06 -1.71
CA VAL A 31 -5.91 8.52 -1.92
C VAL A 31 -6.08 9.29 -0.61
N ASN A 32 -6.99 8.85 0.26
CA ASN A 32 -7.17 9.51 1.56
C ASN A 32 -5.95 9.36 2.45
N ILE A 33 -5.31 8.19 2.46
CA ILE A 33 -4.09 7.94 3.22
C ILE A 33 -2.93 8.78 2.68
N SER A 34 -2.74 8.86 1.36
CA SER A 34 -1.68 9.67 0.77
C SER A 34 -1.86 11.15 1.06
N GLY A 35 -3.09 11.68 0.92
CA GLY A 35 -3.37 13.08 1.25
C GLY A 35 -3.17 13.40 2.73
N ALA A 36 -3.59 12.50 3.63
CA ALA A 36 -3.34 12.67 5.07
C ALA A 36 -1.85 12.65 5.41
N LEU A 37 -1.06 11.80 4.75
CA LEU A 37 0.39 11.71 4.93
C LEU A 37 1.09 13.01 4.50
N GLU A 38 0.70 13.59 3.36
CA GLU A 38 1.22 14.88 2.90
C GLU A 38 0.98 15.98 3.94
N VAL A 39 -0.26 16.10 4.45
CA VAL A 39 -0.59 17.08 5.49
C VAL A 39 0.22 16.85 6.77
N ALA A 40 0.38 15.59 7.18
CA ALA A 40 1.17 15.24 8.36
C ALA A 40 2.66 15.60 8.18
N LEU A 41 3.24 15.32 7.01
CA LEU A 41 4.62 15.65 6.68
C LEU A 41 4.86 17.17 6.65
N SER A 42 3.96 17.93 6.04
CA SER A 42 4.04 19.40 6.03
C SER A 42 3.99 19.97 7.43
N ARG A 43 3.10 19.45 8.30
CA ARG A 43 3.02 19.88 9.71
C ARG A 43 4.25 19.47 10.51
N ALA A 44 4.77 18.26 10.30
CA ALA A 44 5.98 17.78 10.98
C ALA A 44 7.21 18.61 10.57
N SER A 45 7.33 18.92 9.28
CA SER A 45 8.38 19.78 8.75
C SER A 45 8.29 21.19 9.33
N ALA A 46 7.10 21.80 9.36
CA ALA A 46 6.89 23.12 9.95
C ALA A 46 7.25 23.17 11.44
N ARG A 47 7.02 22.08 12.19
CA ARG A 47 7.35 22.01 13.63
C ARG A 47 8.82 21.74 13.92
N THR A 48 9.49 20.95 13.08
CA THR A 48 10.87 20.47 13.33
C THR A 48 11.93 21.23 12.54
N GLY A 49 11.54 22.01 11.51
CA GLY A 49 12.45 22.63 10.56
C GLY A 49 13.11 21.65 9.59
N ILE A 50 12.84 20.35 9.70
CA ILE A 50 13.42 19.31 8.86
C ILE A 50 12.68 19.27 7.53
N ARG A 51 13.41 19.09 6.42
CA ARG A 51 12.82 18.94 5.08
C ARG A 51 11.87 17.74 5.02
N PRO A 52 10.66 17.86 4.44
CA PRO A 52 9.69 16.77 4.39
C PRO A 52 10.23 15.48 3.77
N ALA A 53 11.08 15.61 2.73
CA ALA A 53 11.72 14.48 2.06
C ALA A 53 12.59 13.63 3.01
N VAL A 54 13.28 14.26 3.97
CA VAL A 54 14.14 13.57 4.94
C VAL A 54 13.28 12.80 5.94
N ILE A 55 12.19 13.40 6.43
CA ILE A 55 11.23 12.74 7.32
C ILE A 55 10.64 11.51 6.62
N LEU A 56 10.21 11.67 5.38
CA LEU A 56 9.65 10.58 4.58
C LEU A 56 10.67 9.46 4.37
N ALA A 57 11.91 9.79 4.00
CA ALA A 57 12.99 8.81 3.83
C ALA A 57 13.27 8.04 5.12
N GLY A 58 13.29 8.73 6.27
CA GLY A 58 13.47 8.09 7.58
C GLY A 58 12.34 7.11 7.92
N ILE A 59 11.09 7.50 7.70
CA ILE A 59 9.92 6.63 7.90
C ILE A 59 9.98 5.42 6.97
N ALA A 60 10.29 5.62 5.69
CA ALA A 60 10.38 4.55 4.71
C ALA A 60 11.50 3.54 5.08
N ALA A 61 12.68 4.05 5.47
CA ALA A 61 13.79 3.20 5.89
C ALA A 61 13.43 2.37 7.14
N ALA A 62 12.79 3.00 8.13
CA ALA A 62 12.32 2.30 9.33
C ALA A 62 11.31 1.20 8.97
N ALA A 63 10.32 1.49 8.12
CA ALA A 63 9.32 0.51 7.70
C ALA A 63 9.94 -0.69 6.98
N VAL A 64 10.88 -0.45 6.04
CA VAL A 64 11.59 -1.53 5.34
C VAL A 64 12.39 -2.38 6.33
N MET A 65 13.09 -1.75 7.27
CA MET A 65 13.88 -2.45 8.27
C MET A 65 13.00 -3.30 9.19
N THR A 66 11.84 -2.79 9.61
CA THR A 66 10.87 -3.55 10.41
C THR A 66 10.37 -4.78 9.65
N VAL A 67 9.95 -4.63 8.39
CA VAL A 67 9.48 -5.75 7.56
C VAL A 67 10.58 -6.79 7.36
N PHE A 68 11.81 -6.34 7.09
CA PHE A 68 12.96 -7.22 6.93
C PHE A 68 13.25 -8.03 8.20
N ARG A 69 13.23 -7.38 9.37
CA ARG A 69 13.42 -8.04 10.66
C ARG A 69 12.34 -9.07 10.94
N LEU A 70 11.07 -8.74 10.70
CA LEU A 70 9.96 -9.67 10.88
C LEU A 70 10.13 -10.91 9.99
N ARG A 71 10.52 -10.72 8.73
CA ARG A 71 10.78 -11.84 7.80
C ARG A 71 11.93 -12.74 8.28
N GLN A 72 13.01 -12.16 8.78
CA GLN A 72 14.14 -12.93 9.32
C GLN A 72 13.74 -13.70 10.59
N SER A 73 12.96 -13.10 11.48
CA SER A 73 12.45 -13.77 12.68
C SER A 73 11.56 -14.97 12.33
N HIS A 74 10.72 -14.86 11.30
CA HIS A 74 9.92 -15.98 10.82
C HIS A 74 10.75 -17.09 10.17
N ALA A 75 11.77 -16.74 9.38
CA ALA A 75 12.67 -17.72 8.77
C ALA A 75 13.47 -18.51 9.82
N GLY A 76 14.05 -17.84 10.81
CA GLY A 76 14.80 -18.49 11.90
C GLY A 76 13.92 -19.29 12.88
N ALA A 77 12.61 -19.02 12.94
CA ALA A 77 11.66 -19.81 13.73
C ALA A 77 11.25 -21.12 13.05
N VAL A 78 11.28 -21.17 11.71
CA VAL A 78 11.03 -22.39 10.94
C VAL A 78 12.23 -23.35 11.03
N GLU A 79 13.45 -22.81 10.99
CA GLU A 79 14.69 -23.61 11.07
C GLU A 79 14.90 -24.29 12.43
N ARG A 80 14.34 -23.76 13.53
CA ARG A 80 14.40 -24.39 14.87
C ARG A 80 13.32 -25.44 15.14
N ARG A 81 12.38 -25.64 14.20
CA ARG A 81 11.30 -26.63 14.32
C ARG A 81 11.54 -27.88 13.46
N MET A 82 12.60 -27.90 12.65
CA MET A 82 13.13 -29.11 12.00
C MET A 82 14.25 -29.69 12.85
#